data_AF-A0AAP0HIY4-F1
#
_entry.id   AF-A0AAP0HIY4-F1
#
_cell.length_a   1.000
_cell.length_b   1.000
_cell.length_c   1.000
_cell.angle_alpha   90.00
_cell.angle_beta   90.00
_cell.angle_gamma   90.00
#
_symmetry.space_group_name_H-M   'P 1'
#
loop_
_entity.id
_entity.type
_entity.pdbx_description
1 polymer ?
#
loop_
_entity_poly.entity_id
_entity_poly.type
_entity_poly.pdbx_seq_one_letter_code
_entity_poly.pdbx_strand_id
1 'polypeptide(L)'
;MEDDVIRFSVDKPHSGGNFSQIKVNKKPKRVKMSRKAKLNELRLYRLKAKKKMTSPNPEVRIRYKLEKAKRKEEWLIEKLRKFELPKPPFETYDPEILTEEEKFYLKRIGEKKKNYVPVGRRGVFGGVVLNMHLHWKKHETVKVICKPCKPGQVHEYAEEIARLSRGIVIGIKDKNTIIFYRGKNYVQPTVMSPPNTLSKCKALEKYQYEQSLEHTSQFIEKLEKELEEYQEHIRRYRQSKEVETKDSPSDM
;
A
#
# COMPACT_ATOMS: atom_id res chain seq x y z
N MET A 1 -1.52 -63.00 -14.08
CA MET A 1 -0.92 -62.85 -12.75
C MET A 1 0.59 -62.92 -12.94
N GLU A 2 1.28 -61.94 -12.33
CA GLU A 2 2.66 -62.00 -11.85
C GLU A 2 3.84 -62.05 -12.85
N ASP A 3 4.41 -60.86 -13.02
CA ASP A 3 5.84 -60.46 -12.99
C ASP A 3 6.93 -61.55 -13.05
N ASP A 4 7.92 -61.37 -13.96
CA ASP A 4 9.33 -61.48 -13.56
C ASP A 4 10.32 -60.70 -14.47
N VAL A 5 11.02 -59.78 -13.80
CA VAL A 5 12.31 -59.12 -13.98
C VAL A 5 13.19 -59.46 -15.20
N ILE A 6 13.71 -58.40 -15.85
CA ILE A 6 15.07 -58.42 -16.46
C ILE A 6 15.90 -57.23 -15.96
N ARG A 7 16.92 -57.56 -15.17
CA ARG A 7 18.08 -56.72 -14.80
C ARG A 7 18.87 -56.36 -16.06
N PHE A 8 19.41 -55.14 -16.12
CA PHE A 8 20.80 -54.95 -16.56
C PHE A 8 21.47 -53.84 -15.75
N SER A 9 22.66 -54.16 -15.26
CA SER A 9 23.59 -53.22 -14.64
C SER A 9 24.87 -53.17 -15.47
N VAL A 10 25.49 -51.99 -15.39
CA VAL A 10 26.89 -51.66 -15.67
C VAL A 10 27.24 -51.39 -17.14
N ASP A 11 27.50 -50.10 -17.42
CA ASP A 11 28.69 -49.72 -18.18
C ASP A 11 29.45 -48.61 -17.43
N LYS A 12 30.78 -48.78 -17.38
CA LYS A 12 31.78 -47.87 -16.78
C LYS A 12 32.08 -46.69 -17.73
N PRO A 13 32.74 -45.61 -17.25
CA PRO A 13 32.80 -44.33 -17.94
C PRO A 13 33.92 -44.29 -18.99
N HIS A 14 33.68 -43.57 -20.09
CA HIS A 14 34.70 -43.16 -21.04
C HIS A 14 34.75 -41.63 -21.20
N SER A 15 35.93 -41.11 -20.86
CA SER A 15 36.69 -40.04 -21.49
C SER A 15 35.98 -38.76 -21.97
N GLY A 16 36.38 -37.64 -21.34
CA GLY A 16 36.91 -36.49 -22.07
C GLY A 16 35.92 -35.61 -22.81
N GLY A 17 35.39 -34.59 -22.12
CA GLY A 17 34.68 -33.48 -22.75
C GLY A 17 34.66 -32.26 -21.85
N ASN A 18 35.47 -31.25 -22.19
CA ASN A 18 35.50 -29.95 -21.53
C ASN A 18 34.13 -29.27 -21.68
N PHE A 19 33.31 -29.31 -20.64
CA PHE A 19 32.17 -28.40 -20.50
C PHE A 19 32.52 -27.34 -19.46
N SER A 20 32.57 -26.10 -19.93
CA SER A 20 32.83 -24.89 -19.17
C SER A 20 31.99 -24.85 -17.89
N GLN A 21 32.67 -24.64 -16.76
CA GLN A 21 32.02 -24.45 -15.47
C GLN A 21 31.21 -23.14 -15.50
N ILE A 22 29.91 -23.26 -15.78
CA ILE A 22 28.95 -22.21 -15.45
C ILE A 22 28.97 -22.08 -13.93
N LYS A 23 29.60 -21.02 -13.43
CA LYS A 23 29.57 -20.63 -12.01
C LYS A 23 28.13 -20.30 -11.62
N VAL A 24 27.37 -21.31 -11.20
CA VAL A 24 26.11 -21.11 -10.50
C VAL A 24 26.44 -20.36 -9.22
N ASN A 25 26.07 -19.08 -9.17
CA ASN A 25 26.16 -18.25 -7.98
C ASN A 25 25.28 -18.86 -6.87
N LYS A 26 25.86 -19.75 -6.06
CA LYS A 26 25.21 -20.36 -4.91
C LYS A 26 24.88 -19.24 -3.92
N LYS A 27 23.60 -18.91 -3.80
CA LYS A 27 23.09 -18.02 -2.74
C LYS A 27 23.67 -18.49 -1.40
N PRO A 28 24.23 -17.59 -0.57
CA PRO A 28 24.86 -18.00 0.68
C PRO A 28 23.86 -18.76 1.55
N LYS A 29 24.23 -19.96 1.99
CA LYS A 29 23.43 -20.77 2.92
C LYS A 29 23.26 -19.95 4.21
N ARG A 30 22.04 -19.52 4.51
CA ARG A 30 21.73 -18.87 5.79
C ARG A 30 22.01 -19.85 6.92
N VAL A 31 23.12 -19.66 7.64
CA VAL A 31 23.45 -20.44 8.83
C VAL A 31 22.35 -20.17 9.87
N LYS A 32 21.55 -21.20 10.18
CA LYS A 32 20.47 -21.09 11.17
C LYS A 32 21.11 -21.08 12.56
N MET A 33 21.05 -19.93 13.23
CA MET A 33 21.47 -19.78 14.63
C MET A 33 20.77 -20.81 15.53
N SER A 34 21.49 -21.31 16.54
CA SER A 34 20.89 -22.12 17.61
C SER A 34 19.78 -21.35 18.31
N ARG A 35 18.74 -22.05 18.78
CA ARG A 35 17.62 -21.45 19.54
C ARG A 35 18.13 -20.58 20.71
N LYS A 36 19.15 -21.05 21.42
CA LYS A 36 19.78 -20.35 22.55
C LYS A 36 20.50 -19.07 22.11
N ALA A 37 21.21 -19.12 20.98
CA ALA A 37 21.89 -17.96 20.41
C ALA A 37 20.90 -16.87 19.98
N LYS A 38 19.80 -17.25 19.32
CA LYS A 38 18.72 -16.33 18.94
C LYS A 38 18.06 -15.66 20.14
N LEU A 39 17.83 -16.40 21.24
CA LEU A 39 17.29 -15.84 22.48
C LEU A 39 18.23 -14.83 23.14
N ASN A 40 19.53 -15.16 23.21
CA ASN A 40 20.54 -14.24 23.75
C ASN A 40 20.65 -12.96 22.90
N GLU A 41 20.58 -13.08 21.59
CA GLU A 41 20.60 -11.94 20.67
C GLU A 41 19.38 -11.03 20.88
N LEU A 42 18.17 -11.60 20.98
CA LEU A 42 16.95 -10.86 21.31
C LEU A 42 17.04 -10.19 22.69
N ARG A 43 17.63 -10.86 23.68
CA ARG A 43 17.87 -10.30 25.02
C ARG A 43 18.81 -9.08 24.95
N LEU A 44 19.88 -9.17 24.17
CA LEU A 44 20.82 -8.06 23.97
C LEU A 44 20.14 -6.86 23.30
N TYR A 45 19.34 -7.08 22.25
CA TYR A 45 18.59 -6.00 21.61
C TYR A 45 17.59 -5.34 22.57
N ARG A 46 16.91 -6.13 23.41
CA ARG A 46 16.01 -5.60 24.47
C ARG A 46 16.77 -4.75 25.48
N LEU A 47 17.95 -5.18 25.94
CA LEU A 47 18.78 -4.41 26.87
C LEU A 47 19.26 -3.08 26.24
N LYS A 48 19.75 -3.11 25.00
CA LYS A 48 20.14 -1.90 24.25
C LYS A 48 18.96 -0.95 24.07
N ALA A 49 17.78 -1.46 23.75
CA ALA A 49 16.55 -0.67 23.64
C ALA A 49 16.17 -0.02 24.98
N LYS A 50 16.18 -0.79 26.09
CA LYS A 50 15.95 -0.26 27.43
C LYS A 50 16.94 0.85 27.79
N LYS A 51 18.24 0.65 27.54
CA LYS A 51 19.27 1.67 27.79
C LYS A 51 19.02 2.97 27.03
N LYS A 52 18.62 2.90 25.76
CA LYS A 52 18.27 4.08 24.94
C LYS A 52 16.96 4.76 25.39
N MET A 53 16.00 4.01 25.94
CA MET A 53 14.74 4.58 26.44
C MET A 53 14.87 5.20 27.84
N THR A 54 15.74 4.65 28.68
CA THR A 54 16.03 5.11 30.05
C THR A 54 17.19 6.12 30.10
N SER A 55 17.71 6.56 28.94
CA SER A 55 18.81 7.54 28.93
C SER A 55 18.34 8.87 29.53
N PRO A 56 19.14 9.51 30.41
CA PRO A 56 18.80 10.81 30.99
C PRO A 56 18.59 11.92 29.95
N ASN A 57 19.29 11.84 28.80
CA ASN A 57 19.14 12.80 27.72
C ASN A 57 17.84 12.52 26.91
N PRO A 58 16.89 13.47 26.84
CA PRO A 58 15.65 13.31 26.08
C PRO A 58 15.87 13.27 24.56
N GLU A 59 16.89 13.95 24.02
CA GLU A 59 17.19 13.90 22.57
C GLU A 59 17.53 12.48 22.11
N VAL A 60 18.31 11.75 22.92
CA VAL A 60 18.65 10.35 22.62
C VAL A 60 17.41 9.46 22.61
N ARG A 61 16.45 9.73 23.50
CA ARG A 61 15.16 9.01 23.55
C ARG A 61 14.31 9.30 22.32
N ILE A 62 14.18 10.58 21.94
CA ILE A 62 13.37 11.02 20.80
C ILE A 62 13.97 10.47 19.49
N ARG A 63 15.29 10.63 19.28
CA ARG A 63 15.99 10.08 18.11
C ARG A 63 15.82 8.57 17.99
N TYR A 64 15.90 7.83 19.10
CA TYR A 64 15.67 6.39 19.10
C TYR A 64 14.23 6.00 18.70
N LYS A 65 13.22 6.72 19.20
CA LYS A 65 11.82 6.50 18.81
C LYS A 65 11.62 6.79 17.32
N LEU A 66 12.21 7.88 16.82
CA LEU A 66 12.13 8.32 15.44
C LEU A 66 12.78 7.29 14.49
N GLU A 67 13.99 6.79 14.81
CA GLU A 67 14.66 5.73 14.03
C GLU A 67 13.79 4.47 13.92
N LYS A 68 13.12 4.09 15.00
CA LYS A 68 12.22 2.93 15.02
C LYS A 68 10.95 3.17 14.20
N ALA A 69 10.40 4.38 14.25
CA ALA A 69 9.23 4.76 13.49
C ALA A 69 9.52 4.80 11.98
N LYS A 70 10.63 5.43 11.55
CA LYS A 70 11.06 5.46 10.14
C LYS A 70 11.31 4.06 9.58
N ARG A 71 11.96 3.17 10.33
CA ARG A 71 12.12 1.76 9.93
C ARG A 71 10.77 1.04 9.74
N LYS A 72 9.79 1.35 10.58
CA LYS A 72 8.44 0.76 10.46
C LYS A 72 7.72 1.33 9.23
N GLU A 73 7.85 2.62 8.98
CA GLU A 73 7.30 3.30 7.80
C GLU A 73 7.85 2.70 6.50
N GLU A 74 9.17 2.56 6.37
CA GLU A 74 9.82 1.91 5.24
C GLU A 74 9.30 0.48 5.01
N TRP A 75 9.17 -0.30 6.09
CA TRP A 75 8.62 -1.65 6.02
C TRP A 75 7.16 -1.67 5.55
N LEU A 76 6.33 -0.72 5.99
CA LEU A 76 4.95 -0.57 5.55
C LEU A 76 4.88 -0.19 4.07
N ILE A 77 5.73 0.73 3.61
CA ILE A 77 5.85 1.12 2.20
C ILE A 77 6.26 -0.10 1.35
N GLU A 78 7.26 -0.89 1.78
CA GLU A 78 7.69 -2.10 1.07
C GLU A 78 6.56 -3.14 0.98
N LYS A 79 5.71 -3.23 2.01
CA LYS A 79 4.52 -4.07 2.00
C LYS A 79 3.47 -3.56 1.02
N LEU A 80 3.21 -2.25 1.01
CA LEU A 80 2.23 -1.63 0.12
C LEU A 80 2.62 -1.74 -1.36
N ARG A 81 3.90 -1.60 -1.70
CA ARG A 81 4.42 -1.81 -3.08
C ARG A 81 4.07 -3.20 -3.64
N LYS A 82 3.90 -4.22 -2.80
CA LYS A 82 3.52 -5.58 -3.25
C LYS A 82 2.06 -5.67 -3.69
N PHE A 83 1.22 -4.71 -3.32
CA PHE A 83 -0.18 -4.62 -3.73
C PHE A 83 -0.38 -3.74 -4.96
N GLU A 84 0.65 -3.00 -5.39
CA GLU A 84 0.61 -2.24 -6.63
C GLU A 84 0.69 -3.22 -7.80
N LEU A 85 -0.47 -3.46 -8.43
CA LEU A 85 -0.54 -4.23 -9.66
C LEU A 85 -0.13 -3.31 -10.83
N PRO A 86 0.69 -3.79 -11.78
CA PRO A 86 0.99 -3.03 -12.97
C PRO A 86 -0.32 -2.65 -13.65
N LYS A 87 -0.53 -1.34 -13.82
CA LYS A 87 -1.69 -0.84 -14.55
C LYS A 87 -1.42 -1.15 -16.02
N PRO A 88 -2.18 -2.06 -16.69
CA PRO A 88 -2.09 -2.17 -18.14
C PRO A 88 -2.29 -0.79 -18.77
N PRO A 89 -1.67 -0.54 -19.95
CA PRO A 89 -1.93 0.67 -20.72
C PRO A 89 -3.43 0.88 -20.85
N PHE A 90 -3.86 2.14 -20.82
CA PHE A 90 -5.25 2.48 -21.10
C PHE A 90 -5.52 2.03 -22.55
N GLU A 91 -6.14 0.87 -22.71
CA GLU A 91 -6.76 0.54 -23.99
C GLU A 91 -7.74 1.68 -24.24
N THR A 92 -7.54 2.42 -25.32
CA THR A 92 -8.45 3.43 -25.84
C THR A 92 -9.75 2.70 -26.21
N TYR A 93 -10.54 2.38 -25.20
CA TYR A 93 -11.94 2.08 -25.39
C TYR A 93 -12.54 3.38 -25.92
N ASP A 94 -12.99 3.35 -27.17
CA ASP A 94 -13.55 4.48 -27.87
C ASP A 94 -14.55 5.17 -26.95
N PRO A 95 -14.21 6.35 -26.38
CA PRO A 95 -15.17 7.06 -25.57
C PRO A 95 -16.24 7.49 -26.55
N GLU A 96 -17.34 6.72 -26.63
CA GLU A 96 -18.56 7.16 -27.29
C GLU A 96 -18.73 8.63 -26.90
N ILE A 97 -18.56 9.54 -27.87
CA ILE A 97 -18.51 10.98 -27.59
C ILE A 97 -19.92 11.37 -27.18
N LEU A 98 -20.19 11.23 -25.90
CA LEU A 98 -21.47 11.55 -25.30
C LEU A 98 -21.61 13.07 -25.37
N THR A 99 -22.68 13.54 -26.00
CA THR A 99 -22.98 14.96 -26.03
C THR A 99 -23.23 15.46 -24.61
N GLU A 100 -23.04 16.76 -24.36
CA GLU A 100 -23.29 17.33 -23.03
C GLU A 100 -24.74 17.14 -22.58
N GLU A 101 -25.67 17.17 -23.54
CA GLU A 101 -27.10 16.90 -23.36
C GLU A 101 -27.35 15.46 -22.89
N GLU A 102 -26.75 14.48 -23.56
CA GLU A 102 -26.82 13.07 -23.16
C GLU A 102 -26.24 12.85 -21.76
N LYS A 103 -25.10 13.47 -21.45
CA LYS A 103 -24.49 13.43 -20.10
C LYS A 103 -25.43 14.00 -19.05
N PHE A 104 -26.05 15.15 -19.33
CA PHE A 104 -26.99 15.78 -18.41
C PHE A 104 -28.23 14.90 -18.18
N TYR A 105 -28.80 14.33 -19.24
CA TYR A 105 -29.93 13.43 -19.16
C TYR A 105 -29.61 12.17 -18.32
N LEU A 106 -28.49 11.51 -18.61
CA LEU A 106 -28.02 10.33 -17.88
C LEU A 106 -27.69 10.65 -16.41
N LYS A 107 -27.16 11.84 -16.13
CA LYS A 107 -26.92 12.32 -14.76
C LYS A 107 -28.23 12.42 -13.98
N ARG A 108 -29.29 12.98 -14.57
CA ARG A 108 -30.62 13.10 -13.96
C ARG A 108 -31.27 11.72 -13.74
N ILE A 109 -31.18 10.83 -14.72
CA ILE A 109 -31.69 9.46 -14.59
C ILE A 109 -30.93 8.66 -13.53
N GLY A 110 -29.60 8.69 -13.57
CA GLY A 110 -28.76 7.99 -12.61
C GLY A 110 -28.99 8.46 -11.18
N GLU A 111 -29.29 9.74 -11.00
CA GLU A 111 -29.69 10.29 -9.70
C GLU A 111 -31.03 9.72 -9.21
N LYS A 112 -32.06 9.68 -10.07
CA LYS A 112 -33.41 9.21 -9.73
C LYS A 112 -33.46 7.71 -9.42
N LYS A 113 -32.67 6.88 -10.11
CA LYS A 113 -32.67 5.43 -9.93
C LYS A 113 -32.18 5.03 -8.53
N LYS A 114 -32.60 3.88 -8.00
CA LYS A 114 -32.21 3.42 -6.64
C LYS A 114 -31.08 2.39 -6.63
N ASN A 115 -30.55 2.00 -7.79
CA ASN A 115 -29.49 1.01 -7.87
C ASN A 115 -28.12 1.61 -7.51
N TYR A 116 -27.46 1.02 -6.53
CA TYR A 116 -26.16 1.49 -6.07
C TYR A 116 -25.23 0.35 -5.66
N VAL A 117 -23.93 0.61 -5.78
CA VAL A 117 -22.83 -0.26 -5.35
C VAL A 117 -22.09 0.45 -4.22
N PRO A 118 -22.07 -0.11 -3.00
CA PRO A 118 -21.31 0.48 -1.90
C PRO A 118 -19.82 0.15 -2.00
N VAL A 119 -18.98 1.16 -1.91
CA VAL A 119 -17.52 1.05 -1.76
C VAL A 119 -17.15 1.46 -0.34
N GLY A 120 -16.65 0.49 0.42
CA GLY A 120 -16.28 0.66 1.82
C GLY A 120 -14.80 0.98 2.03
N ARG A 121 -14.33 0.75 3.28
CA ARG A 121 -12.91 0.86 3.68
C ARG A 121 -11.93 0.07 2.80
N ARG A 122 -12.38 -0.99 2.15
CA ARG A 122 -11.55 -1.84 1.27
C ARG A 122 -11.21 -1.16 -0.06
N GLY A 123 -11.85 -0.03 -0.39
CA GLY A 123 -11.72 0.63 -1.67
C GLY A 123 -12.23 -0.23 -2.83
N VAL A 124 -11.64 0.00 -4.01
CA VAL A 124 -11.99 -0.70 -5.25
C VAL A 124 -11.30 -2.06 -5.29
N PHE A 125 -12.09 -3.12 -5.46
CA PHE A 125 -11.62 -4.48 -5.63
C PHE A 125 -12.56 -5.23 -6.60
N GLY A 126 -12.18 -6.43 -7.06
CA GLY A 126 -12.91 -7.13 -8.12
C GLY A 126 -14.40 -7.31 -7.89
N GLY A 127 -14.81 -7.48 -6.63
CA GLY A 127 -16.23 -7.59 -6.25
C GLY A 127 -17.06 -6.32 -6.50
N VAL A 128 -16.44 -5.14 -6.48
CA VAL A 128 -17.13 -3.87 -6.82
C VAL A 128 -17.48 -3.86 -8.30
N VAL A 129 -16.51 -4.19 -9.15
CA VAL A 129 -16.66 -4.24 -10.62
C VAL A 129 -17.66 -5.32 -11.02
N LEU A 130 -17.55 -6.51 -10.43
CA LEU A 130 -18.54 -7.59 -10.58
C LEU A 130 -19.96 -7.08 -10.28
N ASN A 131 -20.15 -6.38 -9.16
CA ASN A 131 -21.47 -5.89 -8.77
C ASN A 131 -21.99 -4.80 -9.74
N MET A 132 -21.09 -3.98 -10.30
CA MET A 132 -21.46 -3.02 -11.35
C MET A 132 -21.96 -3.73 -12.61
N HIS A 133 -21.25 -4.75 -13.09
CA HIS A 133 -21.69 -5.52 -14.26
C HIS A 133 -23.04 -6.22 -14.05
N LEU A 134 -23.32 -6.68 -12.83
CA LEU A 134 -24.62 -7.26 -12.47
C LEU A 134 -25.75 -6.23 -12.57
N HIS A 135 -25.54 -5.00 -12.10
CA HIS A 135 -26.51 -3.92 -12.28
C HIS A 135 -26.68 -3.53 -13.74
N TRP A 136 -25.59 -3.51 -14.51
CA TRP A 136 -25.61 -3.15 -15.92
C TRP A 136 -26.33 -4.13 -16.83
N LYS A 137 -26.59 -5.37 -16.36
CA LYS A 137 -27.45 -6.32 -17.05
C LYS A 137 -28.88 -5.78 -17.24
N LYS A 138 -29.40 -5.02 -16.28
CA LYS A 138 -30.79 -4.52 -16.26
C LYS A 138 -30.89 -3.00 -16.35
N HIS A 139 -29.84 -2.27 -15.98
CA HIS A 139 -29.87 -0.82 -15.86
C HIS A 139 -28.70 -0.19 -16.59
N GLU A 140 -28.96 0.84 -17.37
CA GLU A 140 -27.91 1.55 -18.11
C GLU A 140 -26.93 2.33 -17.22
N THR A 141 -27.41 2.83 -16.10
CA THR A 141 -26.64 3.65 -15.15
C THR A 141 -26.58 2.98 -13.80
N VAL A 142 -25.50 3.20 -13.05
CA VAL A 142 -25.33 2.70 -11.68
C VAL A 142 -24.67 3.77 -10.79
N LYS A 143 -25.12 3.86 -9.54
CA LYS A 143 -24.49 4.74 -8.54
C LYS A 143 -23.43 3.99 -7.75
N VAL A 144 -22.26 4.56 -7.57
CA VAL A 144 -21.22 4.02 -6.69
C VAL A 144 -21.07 4.97 -5.51
N ILE A 145 -21.34 4.48 -4.30
CA ILE A 145 -21.30 5.29 -3.07
C ILE A 145 -20.04 4.93 -2.30
N CYS A 146 -19.10 5.87 -2.19
CA CYS A 146 -17.82 5.66 -1.53
C CYS A 146 -17.86 6.19 -0.09
N LYS A 147 -17.95 5.30 0.91
CA LYS A 147 -17.97 5.66 2.34
C LYS A 147 -17.24 4.62 3.20
N PRO A 148 -16.26 4.99 4.05
CA PRO A 148 -15.62 6.31 4.18
C PRO A 148 -14.68 6.60 3.01
N CYS A 149 -14.54 7.86 2.62
CA CYS A 149 -13.64 8.29 1.56
C CYS A 149 -12.97 9.61 1.98
N LYS A 150 -11.66 9.73 1.74
CA LYS A 150 -10.94 10.99 1.91
C LYS A 150 -11.33 11.98 0.82
N PRO A 151 -11.21 13.30 1.05
CA PRO A 151 -11.31 14.28 -0.03
C PRO A 151 -10.30 13.93 -1.14
N GLY A 152 -10.70 14.06 -2.40
CA GLY A 152 -9.87 13.70 -3.56
C GLY A 152 -9.87 12.21 -3.95
N GLN A 153 -9.91 11.29 -2.98
CA GLN A 153 -9.88 9.85 -3.23
C GLN A 153 -11.06 9.32 -4.09
N VAL A 154 -12.19 10.04 -4.10
CA VAL A 154 -13.34 9.71 -4.96
C VAL A 154 -12.96 9.77 -6.45
N HIS A 155 -12.09 10.69 -6.85
CA HIS A 155 -11.64 10.82 -8.23
C HIS A 155 -10.74 9.66 -8.64
N GLU A 156 -9.81 9.26 -7.76
CA GLU A 156 -8.96 8.07 -7.98
C GLU A 156 -9.81 6.80 -8.11
N TYR A 157 -10.82 6.64 -7.26
CA TYR A 157 -11.77 5.53 -7.37
C TYR A 157 -12.60 5.60 -8.65
N ALA A 158 -13.00 6.79 -9.09
CA ALA A 158 -13.74 6.95 -10.33
C ALA A 158 -12.91 6.49 -11.54
N GLU A 159 -11.65 6.92 -11.61
CA GLU A 159 -10.71 6.54 -12.66
C GLU A 159 -10.41 5.03 -12.64
N GLU A 160 -10.11 4.47 -11.46
CA GLU A 160 -9.78 3.06 -11.32
C GLU A 160 -10.98 2.15 -11.67
N ILE A 161 -12.19 2.52 -11.23
CA ILE A 161 -13.40 1.79 -11.60
C ILE A 161 -13.67 1.93 -13.10
N ALA A 162 -13.54 3.12 -13.68
CA ALA A 162 -13.74 3.32 -15.13
C ALA A 162 -12.79 2.41 -15.93
N ARG A 163 -11.52 2.38 -15.54
CA ARG A 163 -10.48 1.53 -16.13
C ARG A 163 -10.80 0.04 -16.03
N LEU A 164 -11.25 -0.42 -14.87
CA LEU A 164 -11.52 -1.84 -14.63
C LEU A 164 -12.83 -2.33 -15.24
N SER A 165 -13.86 -1.48 -15.25
CA SER A 165 -15.22 -1.84 -15.69
C SER A 165 -15.53 -1.43 -17.12
N ARG A 166 -14.66 -0.61 -17.75
CA ARG A 166 -14.90 0.07 -19.03
C ARG A 166 -16.16 0.95 -19.04
N GLY A 167 -16.63 1.34 -17.85
CA GLY A 167 -17.76 2.25 -17.70
C GLY A 167 -17.35 3.71 -17.87
N ILE A 168 -18.29 4.53 -18.34
CA ILE A 168 -18.12 5.97 -18.52
C ILE A 168 -18.55 6.69 -17.25
N VAL A 169 -17.68 7.56 -16.71
CA VAL A 169 -18.00 8.43 -15.57
C VAL A 169 -18.85 9.60 -16.09
N ILE A 170 -20.11 9.68 -15.67
CA ILE A 170 -21.02 10.76 -16.06
C ILE A 170 -20.86 11.97 -15.14
N GLY A 171 -20.63 11.73 -13.85
CA GLY A 171 -20.42 12.80 -12.90
C GLY A 171 -20.22 12.32 -11.47
N ILE A 172 -19.55 13.17 -10.68
CA ILE A 172 -19.29 12.99 -9.26
C ILE A 172 -20.17 14.00 -8.50
N LYS A 173 -20.83 13.54 -7.43
CA LYS A 173 -21.66 14.37 -6.53
C LYS A 173 -21.05 14.47 -5.14
N ASP A 174 -21.44 15.53 -4.43
CA ASP A 174 -20.90 15.97 -3.13
C ASP A 174 -20.97 14.93 -2.00
N LYS A 175 -21.83 13.90 -2.12
CA LYS A 175 -21.94 12.80 -1.15
C LYS A 175 -21.01 11.62 -1.47
N ASN A 176 -19.86 11.88 -2.08
CA ASN A 176 -18.91 10.86 -2.57
C ASN A 176 -19.61 9.79 -3.43
N THR A 177 -20.56 10.24 -4.26
CA THR A 177 -21.36 9.37 -5.11
C THR A 177 -20.98 9.60 -6.56
N ILE A 178 -20.57 8.53 -7.23
CA ILE A 178 -20.15 8.53 -8.63
C ILE A 178 -21.27 7.90 -9.45
N ILE A 179 -21.66 8.53 -10.55
CA ILE A 179 -22.64 7.96 -11.49
C ILE A 179 -21.87 7.42 -12.69
N PHE A 180 -22.01 6.11 -12.91
CA PHE A 180 -21.44 5.44 -14.06
C PHE A 180 -22.51 5.06 -15.08
N TYR A 181 -22.13 5.13 -16.34
CA TYR A 181 -22.88 4.64 -17.49
C TYR A 181 -22.12 3.49 -18.15
N ARG A 182 -22.84 2.45 -18.58
CA ARG A 182 -22.23 1.25 -19.15
C ARG A 182 -21.77 1.38 -20.60
N GLY A 183 -22.30 2.35 -21.36
CA GLY A 183 -22.14 2.47 -22.83
C GLY A 183 -23.38 2.01 -23.61
N LYS A 184 -23.58 2.51 -24.83
CA LYS A 184 -24.70 2.09 -25.70
C LYS A 184 -24.54 0.62 -26.11
N ASN A 185 -23.30 0.21 -26.38
CA ASN A 185 -22.92 -1.13 -26.86
C ASN A 185 -22.47 -2.09 -25.75
N TYR A 186 -23.05 -1.98 -24.55
CA TYR A 186 -22.63 -2.83 -23.45
C TYR A 186 -22.91 -4.32 -23.70
N VAL A 187 -21.85 -5.11 -23.72
CA VAL A 187 -21.89 -6.57 -23.72
C VAL A 187 -21.40 -7.07 -22.37
N GLN A 188 -22.13 -8.00 -21.77
CA GLN A 188 -21.73 -8.61 -20.51
C GLN A 188 -20.40 -9.36 -20.70
N PRO A 189 -19.31 -8.99 -20.00
CA PRO A 189 -18.02 -9.67 -20.18
C PRO A 189 -18.09 -11.14 -19.73
N THR A 190 -17.32 -12.03 -20.34
CA THR A 190 -17.25 -13.43 -19.90
C THR A 190 -16.64 -13.55 -18.50
N VAL A 191 -15.63 -12.73 -18.21
CA VAL A 191 -15.01 -12.60 -16.90
C VAL A 191 -15.55 -11.35 -16.21
N MET A 192 -16.47 -11.53 -15.27
CA MET A 192 -17.12 -10.42 -14.54
C MET A 192 -16.21 -9.64 -13.59
N SER A 193 -15.20 -10.30 -13.03
CA SER A 193 -14.23 -9.67 -12.12
C SER A 193 -12.88 -9.65 -12.82
N PRO A 194 -12.37 -8.47 -13.23
CA PRO A 194 -11.10 -8.40 -13.94
C PRO A 194 -9.96 -9.02 -13.12
N PRO A 195 -9.04 -9.79 -13.75
CA PRO A 195 -7.93 -10.44 -13.05
C PRO A 195 -6.93 -9.44 -12.46
N ASN A 196 -6.91 -8.21 -13.00
CA ASN A 196 -6.03 -7.12 -12.55
C ASN A 196 -6.53 -6.42 -11.27
N THR A 197 -7.38 -7.07 -10.48
CA THR A 197 -7.94 -6.53 -9.24
C THR A 197 -7.50 -7.32 -8.03
N LEU A 198 -7.44 -6.64 -6.87
CA LEU A 198 -7.18 -7.31 -5.61
C LEU A 198 -8.39 -8.17 -5.20
N SER A 199 -8.11 -9.30 -4.55
CA SER A 199 -9.13 -10.07 -3.83
C SER A 199 -9.67 -9.28 -2.62
N LYS A 200 -10.88 -9.60 -2.16
CA LYS A 200 -11.54 -8.95 -1.01
C LYS A 200 -10.67 -8.90 0.25
N CYS A 201 -9.93 -9.98 0.54
CA CYS A 201 -9.05 -10.07 1.71
C CYS A 201 -7.79 -9.23 1.55
N LYS A 202 -7.14 -9.30 0.38
CA LYS A 202 -5.95 -8.48 0.06
C LYS A 202 -6.27 -6.99 0.06
N ALA A 203 -7.44 -6.58 -0.42
CA ALA A 203 -7.89 -5.19 -0.38
C ALA A 203 -8.07 -4.67 1.06
N LEU A 204 -8.58 -5.52 1.96
CA LEU A 204 -8.65 -5.17 3.39
C LEU A 204 -7.25 -5.04 4.01
N GLU A 205 -6.34 -5.95 3.67
CA GLU A 205 -4.95 -5.93 4.16
C GLU A 205 -4.22 -4.66 3.70
N LYS A 206 -4.37 -4.28 2.42
CA LYS A 206 -3.86 -3.01 1.88
C LYS A 206 -4.34 -1.82 2.71
N TYR A 207 -5.64 -1.73 2.97
CA TYR A 207 -6.21 -0.66 3.80
C TYR A 207 -5.61 -0.64 5.22
N GLN A 208 -5.40 -1.80 5.85
CA GLN A 208 -4.78 -1.87 7.19
C GLN A 208 -3.35 -1.34 7.18
N TYR A 209 -2.57 -1.64 6.13
CA TYR A 209 -1.21 -1.09 6.00
C TYR A 209 -1.22 0.41 5.75
N GLU A 210 -2.11 0.93 4.90
CA GLU A 210 -2.28 2.38 4.66
C GLU A 210 -2.63 3.11 5.96
N GLN A 211 -3.60 2.60 6.72
CA GLN A 211 -3.96 3.17 8.01
C GLN A 211 -2.81 3.11 9.02
N SER A 212 -2.05 2.01 9.05
CA SER A 212 -0.85 1.95 9.89
C SER A 212 0.22 2.93 9.43
N LEU A 213 0.35 3.19 8.13
CA LEU A 213 1.33 4.11 7.54
C LEU A 213 1.01 5.55 7.94
N GLU A 214 -0.26 5.93 7.81
CA GLU A 214 -0.77 7.25 8.22
C GLU A 214 -0.50 7.51 9.71
N HIS A 215 -0.82 6.55 10.57
CA HIS A 215 -0.56 6.68 12.00
C HIS A 215 0.95 6.76 12.30
N THR A 216 1.79 5.99 11.60
CA THR A 216 3.25 6.09 11.79
C THR A 216 3.80 7.42 11.31
N SER A 217 3.29 7.98 10.21
CA SER A 217 3.70 9.27 9.68
C SER A 217 3.33 10.40 10.64
N GLN A 218 2.08 10.43 11.13
CA GLN A 218 1.65 11.38 12.17
C GLN A 218 2.48 11.25 13.46
N PHE A 219 2.89 10.04 13.82
CA PHE A 219 3.76 9.81 14.98
C PHE A 219 5.18 10.33 14.74
N ILE A 220 5.72 10.18 13.53
CA ILE A 220 7.03 10.75 13.15
C ILE A 220 6.98 12.27 13.22
N GLU A 221 5.94 12.90 12.64
CA GLU A 221 5.77 14.35 12.66
C GLU A 221 5.74 14.90 14.10
N LYS A 222 5.04 14.23 15.02
CA LYS A 222 5.02 14.59 16.44
C LYS A 222 6.41 14.50 17.09
N LEU A 223 7.17 13.45 16.78
CA LEU A 223 8.53 13.29 17.31
C LEU A 223 9.53 14.29 16.73
N GLU A 224 9.36 14.68 15.46
CA GLU A 224 10.18 15.71 14.81
C GLU A 224 9.95 17.07 15.46
N LYS A 225 8.68 17.44 15.73
CA LYS A 225 8.34 18.66 16.50
C LYS A 225 8.91 18.63 17.92
N GLU A 226 8.75 17.53 18.66
CA GLU A 226 9.32 17.37 20.01
C GLU A 226 10.85 17.55 20.01
N LEU A 227 11.52 17.07 18.96
CA LEU A 227 12.97 17.19 18.80
C LEU A 227 13.37 18.64 18.51
N GLU A 228 12.65 19.34 17.63
CA GLU A 228 12.89 20.76 17.31
C GLU A 228 12.69 21.65 18.54
N GLU A 229 11.58 21.48 19.25
CA GLU A 229 11.27 22.22 20.49
C GLU A 229 12.38 22.03 21.55
N TYR A 230 12.88 20.81 21.70
CA TYR A 230 13.98 20.53 22.63
C TYR A 230 15.29 21.22 22.21
N GLN A 231 15.61 21.21 20.91
CA GLN A 231 16.79 21.88 20.39
C GLN A 231 16.69 23.40 20.51
N GLU A 232 15.52 23.98 20.31
CA GLU A 232 15.27 25.40 20.59
C GLU A 232 15.44 25.73 22.07
N HIS A 233 14.91 24.90 22.97
CA HIS A 233 15.07 25.09 24.40
C HIS A 233 16.55 25.08 24.82
N ILE A 234 17.35 24.13 24.31
CA ILE A 234 18.80 24.12 24.55
C ILE A 234 19.46 25.40 24.01
N ARG A 235 19.07 25.84 22.80
CA ARG A 235 19.62 27.06 22.20
C ARG A 235 19.31 28.30 23.06
N ARG A 236 18.06 28.48 23.49
CA ARG A 236 17.65 29.57 24.39
C ARG A 236 18.41 29.55 25.72
N TYR A 237 18.53 28.38 26.35
CA TYR A 237 19.25 28.21 27.60
C TYR A 237 20.75 28.50 27.47
N ARG A 238 21.37 28.14 26.34
CA ARG A 238 22.77 28.47 26.07
C ARG A 238 22.97 29.98 25.90
N GLN A 239 22.07 30.64 25.15
CA GLN A 239 22.12 32.09 24.94
C GLN A 239 21.93 32.87 26.25
N SER A 240 20.98 32.48 27.11
CA SER A 240 20.78 33.15 28.40
C SER A 240 22.01 33.04 29.30
N LYS A 241 22.67 31.87 29.31
CA LYS A 241 23.89 31.65 30.08
C LYS A 241 25.09 32.46 29.57
N GLU A 242 25.19 32.68 28.26
CA GLU A 242 26.24 33.52 27.65
C GLU A 242 26.04 35.02 27.94
N VAL A 243 24.79 35.48 28.12
CA VAL A 243 24.48 36.86 28.50
C VAL A 243 24.84 37.10 29.98
N GLU A 244 24.47 36.20 30.89
CA GLU A 244 24.82 36.29 32.31
C GLU A 244 26.33 36.36 32.58
N THR A 245 27.15 35.67 31.76
CA THR A 245 28.62 35.72 31.88
C THR A 245 29.27 37.00 31.37
N LYS A 246 28.56 37.83 30.60
CA LYS A 246 29.07 39.11 30.07
C LYS A 246 28.72 40.30 30.94
N ASP A 247 27.64 40.20 31.72
CA ASP A 247 27.14 41.26 32.60
C ASP A 247 27.71 41.21 34.02
N SER A 248 28.57 40.23 34.36
CA SER A 248 29.37 40.24 35.59
C SER A 248 30.56 41.20 35.43
N PRO A 249 30.59 42.38 36.09
CA PRO A 249 31.68 43.33 35.97
C PRO A 249 32.95 42.71 36.57
N SER A 250 34.07 42.85 35.88
CA SER A 250 35.39 42.66 36.47
C SER A 250 35.61 43.78 37.50
N ASP A 251 35.28 43.51 38.76
CA ASP A 251 35.65 44.37 39.89
C ASP A 251 37.20 44.49 39.90
N MET A 252 37.67 45.70 39.62
CA MET A 252 39.02 46.22 39.83
C MET A 252 38.94 47.29 40.91
#